data_AF-I0EMR8-F1
#
_entry.id   AF-I0EMR8-F1
#
_cell.length_a   1.000
_cell.length_b   1.000
_cell.length_c   1.000
_cell.angle_alpha   90.00
_cell.angle_beta   90.00
_cell.angle_gamma   90.00
#
_symmetry.space_group_name_H-M   'P 1'
#
loop_
_entity.id
_entity.type
_entity.pdbx_description
1 polymer ?
#
loop_
_entity_poly.entity_id
_entity_poly.type
_entity_poly.pdbx_seq_one_letter_code
_entity_poly.pdbx_strand_id
1 'polypeptide(L)'
;MQNLTLQEFKKSQTKSLEKLSKLKDYVLKGQDLGVQIDKNLLEKLQNAINEVQNSKLRVALIGGFSEGKTSIAAAWLEKLDKSSMNISQEESSNEVKTYNVNNEIELVDTPGLFGFKEKHAGANIEKYKDITKKYVSNAHLILYVMNPSNPIKASHKEDLEWLFRTLNLLDRTIFVLGKFDEIADIEDEEDYQSSYAIKKESIIQRLDDSINLSENEKQNLSIIAVSANPFDMGLEHWLNHLEEFKKLSHIALLQTATQAKIESSGGANALVLATKQSIMRDVLHKIIPENEKINAELKEAMDIREDSKNTILKDLDKLKEKIKQARIKLREFIQKYFSDLILQARGTSLSNFQEFFEKEIGKNAIKIGNKINNEFQKYVDSIELELDVMQKHFNAEIKYSNELIDTCLKKTLQYAMLNSKKFINKNTILAGRNFLKSRLKNMGVNVGKSLNFKPWGAEKLTKNLNGIMSAFSIAMELWDSYKKQEEENKFQNGIKELVEFFEEERKNLLDFINSEDFYIKLFPTFIELQERAKIIEEETNHYQAYQQQFNDWVKEGEIIDAEIIE
;
A
#
# COMPACT_ATOMS: atom_id res chain seq x y z
N MET A 1 -26.92 32.95 -22.56
CA MET A 1 -25.69 32.96 -21.73
C MET A 1 -25.75 31.82 -20.73
N GLN A 2 -24.62 31.19 -20.38
CA GLN A 2 -24.56 30.25 -19.26
C GLN A 2 -24.43 31.06 -17.96
N ASN A 3 -25.18 30.70 -16.92
CA ASN A 3 -25.17 31.36 -15.63
C ASN A 3 -23.78 31.15 -14.95
N LEU A 4 -23.09 32.24 -14.60
CA LEU A 4 -21.72 32.21 -14.03
C LEU A 4 -21.66 31.44 -12.70
N THR A 5 -22.71 31.53 -11.89
CA THR A 5 -22.83 30.80 -10.62
C THR A 5 -22.87 29.29 -10.84
N LEU A 6 -23.55 28.83 -11.90
CA LEU A 6 -23.55 27.42 -12.28
C LEU A 6 -22.16 26.96 -12.77
N GLN A 7 -21.44 27.80 -13.50
CA GLN A 7 -20.07 27.48 -13.92
C GLN A 7 -19.14 27.33 -12.71
N GLU A 8 -19.21 28.26 -11.74
CA GLU A 8 -18.39 28.18 -10.54
C GLU A 8 -18.80 26.99 -9.65
N PHE A 9 -20.09 26.67 -9.56
CA PHE A 9 -20.57 25.45 -8.89
C PHE A 9 -19.96 24.19 -9.50
N LYS A 10 -19.97 24.05 -10.84
CA LYS A 10 -19.36 22.90 -11.54
C LYS A 10 -17.84 22.85 -11.36
N LYS A 11 -17.17 24.00 -11.33
CA LYS A 11 -15.72 24.09 -11.05
C LYS A 11 -15.42 23.63 -9.62
N SER A 12 -16.20 24.09 -8.64
CA SER A 12 -16.11 23.61 -7.26
C SER A 12 -16.36 22.11 -7.17
N GLN A 13 -17.41 21.60 -7.84
CA GLN A 13 -17.73 20.17 -7.90
C GLN A 13 -16.57 19.34 -8.45
N THR A 14 -15.94 19.80 -9.54
CA THR A 14 -14.77 19.12 -10.14
C THR A 14 -13.61 19.04 -9.16
N LYS A 15 -13.25 20.17 -8.51
CA LYS A 15 -12.21 20.21 -7.47
C LYS A 15 -12.53 19.28 -6.29
N SER A 16 -13.79 19.26 -5.86
CA SER A 16 -14.28 18.37 -4.79
C SER A 16 -14.10 16.89 -5.17
N LEU A 17 -14.40 16.52 -6.42
CA LEU A 17 -14.24 15.16 -6.93
C LEU A 17 -12.77 14.74 -7.05
N GLU A 18 -11.89 15.65 -7.49
CA GLU A 18 -10.45 15.40 -7.51
C GLU A 18 -9.92 15.10 -6.10
N LYS A 19 -10.30 15.91 -5.10
CA LYS A 19 -9.92 15.68 -3.69
C LYS A 19 -10.42 14.34 -3.15
N LEU A 20 -11.69 14.00 -3.41
CA LEU A 20 -12.26 12.72 -2.97
C LEU A 20 -11.64 11.52 -3.69
N SER A 21 -11.30 11.67 -4.97
CA SER A 21 -10.64 10.62 -5.76
C SER A 21 -9.21 10.38 -5.25
N LYS A 22 -8.44 11.43 -4.99
CA LYS A 22 -7.11 11.34 -4.35
C LYS A 22 -7.20 10.60 -3.00
N LEU A 23 -8.21 10.91 -2.19
CA LEU A 23 -8.42 10.24 -0.91
C LEU A 23 -8.80 8.76 -1.08
N LYS A 24 -9.60 8.43 -2.09
CA LYS A 24 -9.93 7.03 -2.43
C LYS A 24 -8.70 6.25 -2.88
N ASP A 25 -7.86 6.83 -3.74
CA ASP A 25 -6.63 6.20 -4.22
C ASP A 25 -5.65 5.96 -3.05
N TYR A 26 -5.53 6.92 -2.14
CA TYR A 26 -4.76 6.77 -0.90
C TYR A 26 -5.23 5.60 -0.04
N VAL A 27 -6.55 5.45 0.16
CA VAL A 27 -7.14 4.34 0.92
C VAL A 27 -6.90 3.00 0.22
N LEU A 28 -7.09 2.94 -1.11
CA LEU A 28 -6.85 1.72 -1.90
C LEU A 28 -5.39 1.29 -1.85
N LYS A 29 -4.45 2.24 -1.96
CA LYS A 29 -3.01 1.99 -1.82
C LYS A 29 -2.67 1.36 -0.45
N GLY A 30 -3.33 1.80 0.62
CA GLY A 30 -3.21 1.17 1.94
C GLY A 30 -3.67 -0.29 1.94
N GLN A 31 -4.82 -0.59 1.30
CA GLN A 31 -5.31 -1.97 1.16
C GLN A 31 -4.37 -2.85 0.33
N ASP A 32 -3.81 -2.31 -0.74
CA ASP A 32 -2.83 -3.02 -1.58
C ASP A 32 -1.57 -3.35 -0.80
N LEU A 33 -1.17 -2.51 0.18
CA LEU A 33 -0.10 -2.77 1.14
C LEU A 33 -0.50 -3.73 2.28
N GLY A 34 -1.72 -4.30 2.24
CA GLY A 34 -2.21 -5.26 3.22
C GLY A 34 -2.73 -4.64 4.52
N VAL A 35 -2.92 -3.32 4.56
CA VAL A 35 -3.53 -2.62 5.70
C VAL A 35 -5.02 -2.92 5.75
N GLN A 36 -5.51 -3.35 6.91
CA GLN A 36 -6.93 -3.62 7.10
C GLN A 36 -7.71 -2.31 7.26
N ILE A 37 -8.38 -1.89 6.20
CA ILE A 37 -9.26 -0.73 6.20
C ILE A 37 -10.72 -1.20 6.15
N ASP A 38 -11.56 -0.66 7.03
CA ASP A 38 -12.99 -0.99 7.09
C ASP A 38 -13.67 -0.68 5.75
N LYS A 39 -14.47 -1.62 5.25
CA LYS A 39 -15.27 -1.46 4.03
C LYS A 39 -16.22 -0.27 4.14
N ASN A 40 -16.71 0.02 5.35
CA ASN A 40 -17.59 1.16 5.60
C ASN A 40 -16.93 2.50 5.23
N LEU A 41 -15.61 2.64 5.37
CA LEU A 41 -14.88 3.86 4.98
C LEU A 41 -14.87 4.04 3.46
N LEU A 42 -14.66 2.97 2.70
CA LEU A 42 -14.72 2.98 1.24
C LEU A 42 -16.14 3.23 0.72
N GLU A 43 -17.15 2.64 1.36
CA GLU A 43 -18.55 2.93 1.03
C GLU A 43 -18.90 4.39 1.30
N LYS A 44 -18.45 4.95 2.43
CA LYS A 44 -18.61 6.37 2.76
C LYS A 44 -17.96 7.28 1.70
N LEU A 45 -16.75 6.95 1.25
CA LEU A 45 -16.08 7.65 0.15
C LEU A 45 -16.87 7.58 -1.15
N GLN A 46 -17.33 6.38 -1.52
CA GLN A 46 -18.06 6.19 -2.75
C GLN A 46 -19.40 6.93 -2.73
N ASN A 47 -20.08 6.95 -1.58
CA ASN A 47 -21.31 7.71 -1.39
C ASN A 47 -21.05 9.22 -1.51
N ALA A 48 -19.99 9.75 -0.89
CA ALA A 48 -19.63 11.16 -1.02
C ALA A 48 -19.30 11.55 -2.47
N ILE A 49 -18.55 10.70 -3.20
CA ILE A 49 -18.26 10.90 -4.63
C ILE A 49 -19.56 10.93 -5.44
N ASN A 50 -20.44 9.95 -5.23
CA ASN A 50 -21.72 9.86 -5.94
C ASN A 50 -22.62 11.06 -5.63
N GLU A 51 -22.63 11.53 -4.38
CA GLU A 51 -23.42 12.69 -3.94
C GLU A 51 -22.92 13.98 -4.60
N VAL A 52 -21.59 14.20 -4.62
CA VAL A 52 -21.00 15.35 -5.30
C VAL A 52 -21.26 15.26 -6.80
N GLN A 53 -21.03 14.12 -7.46
CA GLN A 53 -21.24 13.94 -8.91
C GLN A 53 -22.66 14.23 -9.37
N ASN A 54 -23.66 13.79 -8.60
CA ASN A 54 -25.07 13.91 -8.96
C ASN A 54 -25.74 15.16 -8.38
N SER A 55 -25.00 15.98 -7.61
CA SER A 55 -25.55 17.20 -7.03
C SER A 55 -25.89 18.23 -8.11
N LYS A 56 -27.06 18.86 -7.94
CA LYS A 56 -27.50 20.02 -8.71
C LYS A 56 -27.30 21.28 -7.87
N LEU A 57 -27.10 22.43 -8.51
CA LEU A 57 -27.08 23.69 -7.79
C LEU A 57 -28.48 23.94 -7.21
N ARG A 58 -28.58 23.98 -5.88
CA ARG A 58 -29.85 24.18 -5.16
C ARG A 58 -29.86 25.57 -4.57
N VAL A 59 -30.82 26.38 -4.97
CA VAL A 59 -30.96 27.75 -4.46
C VAL A 59 -32.33 27.89 -3.82
N ALA A 60 -32.36 28.26 -2.54
CA ALA A 60 -33.61 28.51 -1.82
C ALA A 60 -33.90 30.02 -1.80
N LEU A 61 -35.13 30.39 -2.15
CA LEU A 61 -35.63 31.76 -2.07
C LEU A 61 -36.48 31.87 -0.82
N ILE A 62 -36.11 32.77 0.09
CA ILE A 62 -36.79 33.01 1.37
C ILE A 62 -37.16 34.48 1.43
N GLY A 63 -38.37 34.81 1.87
CA GLY A 63 -38.84 36.20 1.98
C GLY A 63 -40.34 36.27 2.15
N GLY A 64 -40.89 37.43 2.50
CA GLY A 64 -42.31 37.71 2.63
C GLY A 64 -43.11 37.55 1.33
N PHE A 65 -44.44 37.60 1.44
CA PHE A 65 -45.33 37.62 0.28
C PHE A 65 -45.18 38.93 -0.49
N SER A 66 -45.25 38.88 -1.83
CA SER A 66 -45.17 40.05 -2.71
C SER A 66 -43.85 40.85 -2.68
N GLU A 67 -42.75 40.26 -2.20
CA GLU A 67 -41.41 40.88 -2.20
C GLU A 67 -40.61 40.65 -3.50
N GLY A 68 -41.22 40.03 -4.52
CA GLY A 68 -40.59 39.85 -5.83
C GLY A 68 -39.69 38.63 -5.98
N LYS A 69 -39.80 37.60 -5.11
CA LYS A 69 -39.00 36.36 -5.16
C LYS A 69 -38.96 35.71 -6.55
N THR A 70 -40.13 35.51 -7.16
CA THR A 70 -40.26 34.88 -8.47
C THR A 70 -39.61 35.72 -9.57
N SER A 71 -39.78 37.06 -9.52
CA SER A 71 -39.16 37.98 -10.47
C SER A 71 -37.64 37.97 -10.37
N ILE A 72 -37.09 37.98 -9.14
CA ILE A 72 -35.64 37.88 -8.90
C ILE A 72 -35.09 36.56 -9.42
N ALA A 73 -35.79 35.45 -9.20
CA ALA A 73 -35.36 34.13 -9.68
C ALA A 73 -35.27 34.08 -11.21
N ALA A 74 -36.26 34.63 -11.90
CA ALA A 74 -36.30 34.68 -13.36
C ALA A 74 -35.24 35.64 -13.93
N ALA A 75 -35.08 36.82 -13.31
CA ALA A 75 -34.05 37.80 -13.67
C ALA A 75 -32.64 37.25 -13.48
N TRP A 76 -32.36 36.60 -12.34
CA TRP A 76 -31.06 36.01 -12.02
C TRP A 76 -30.66 34.90 -13.03
N LEU A 77 -31.63 34.11 -13.48
CA LEU A 77 -31.41 33.07 -14.48
C LEU A 77 -31.30 33.59 -15.93
N GLU A 78 -31.67 34.84 -16.18
CA GLU A 78 -31.79 35.43 -17.53
C GLU A 78 -32.62 34.56 -18.49
N LYS A 79 -33.67 33.88 -17.98
CA LYS A 79 -34.54 33.01 -18.77
C LYS A 79 -36.01 33.23 -18.44
N LEU A 80 -36.81 33.45 -19.49
CA LEU A 80 -38.24 33.17 -19.51
C LEU A 80 -38.40 31.79 -20.14
N ASP A 81 -38.57 30.76 -19.34
CA ASP A 81 -39.18 29.56 -19.86
C ASP A 81 -40.58 29.44 -19.24
N LYS A 82 -41.58 30.00 -19.94
CA LYS A 82 -42.99 29.94 -19.52
C LYS A 82 -43.48 28.49 -19.36
N SER A 83 -42.78 27.50 -19.93
CA SER A 83 -43.17 26.09 -19.87
C SER A 83 -42.56 25.32 -18.68
N SER A 84 -41.36 25.69 -18.21
CA SER A 84 -40.73 25.12 -17.00
C SER A 84 -40.92 25.98 -15.75
N MET A 85 -41.22 27.26 -15.92
CA MET A 85 -41.70 28.18 -14.90
C MET A 85 -43.12 28.62 -15.26
N ASN A 86 -44.12 27.87 -14.81
CA ASN A 86 -45.52 28.35 -14.79
C ASN A 86 -45.60 29.49 -13.76
N ILE A 87 -45.17 30.68 -14.17
CA ILE A 87 -45.34 31.91 -13.42
C ILE A 87 -46.81 32.30 -13.56
N SER A 88 -47.67 31.68 -12.76
CA SER A 88 -49.00 32.22 -12.51
C SER A 88 -48.78 33.56 -11.81
N GLN A 89 -49.25 34.65 -12.41
CA GLN A 89 -49.37 35.99 -11.80
C GLN A 89 -50.32 36.03 -10.59
N GLU A 90 -50.65 34.88 -9.99
CA GLU A 90 -51.38 34.79 -8.73
C GLU A 90 -50.40 34.78 -7.57
N GLU A 91 -50.35 35.91 -6.86
CA GLU A 91 -49.52 36.20 -5.67
C GLU A 91 -49.84 35.36 -4.42
N SER A 92 -50.33 34.13 -4.58
CA SER A 92 -50.67 33.27 -3.43
C SER A 92 -50.46 31.79 -3.74
N SER A 93 -49.23 31.29 -3.61
CA SER A 93 -49.02 29.84 -3.46
C SER A 93 -48.67 29.49 -2.02
N ASN A 94 -49.59 28.78 -1.37
CA ASN A 94 -49.44 28.25 -0.01
C ASN A 94 -48.56 26.97 0.03
N GLU A 95 -47.83 26.66 -1.05
CA GLU A 95 -47.04 25.45 -1.22
C GLU A 95 -45.64 25.76 -1.79
N VAL A 96 -44.64 24.97 -1.38
CA VAL A 96 -43.26 25.07 -1.89
C VAL A 96 -43.24 24.71 -3.36
N LYS A 97 -42.71 25.62 -4.20
CA LYS A 97 -42.55 25.39 -5.65
C LYS A 97 -41.08 25.11 -5.96
N THR A 98 -40.83 24.00 -6.65
CA THR A 98 -39.49 23.62 -7.10
C THR A 98 -39.41 23.73 -8.62
N TYR A 99 -38.47 24.53 -9.11
CA TYR A 99 -38.21 24.72 -10.54
C TYR A 99 -36.88 24.06 -10.91
N ASN A 100 -36.94 23.10 -11.84
CA ASN A 100 -35.75 22.46 -12.38
C ASN A 100 -35.36 23.14 -13.71
N VAL A 101 -34.23 23.83 -13.73
CA VAL A 101 -33.73 24.54 -14.91
C VAL A 101 -32.61 23.73 -15.53
N ASN A 102 -32.83 23.31 -16.78
CA ASN A 102 -31.88 22.51 -17.57
C ASN A 102 -31.40 21.22 -16.89
N ASN A 103 -32.12 20.71 -15.88
CA ASN A 103 -31.70 19.58 -15.04
C ASN A 103 -30.39 19.82 -14.25
N GLU A 104 -29.93 21.07 -14.13
CA GLU A 104 -28.65 21.44 -13.48
C GLU A 104 -28.84 22.37 -12.27
N ILE A 105 -29.90 23.17 -12.28
CA ILE A 105 -30.27 24.07 -11.18
C ILE A 105 -31.65 23.69 -10.67
N GLU A 106 -31.79 23.58 -9.35
CA GLU A 106 -33.04 23.39 -8.64
C GLU A 106 -33.30 24.64 -7.78
N LEU A 107 -34.25 25.47 -8.23
CA LEU A 107 -34.71 26.62 -7.47
C LEU A 107 -35.88 26.19 -6.58
N VAL A 108 -35.79 26.48 -5.29
CA VAL A 108 -36.88 26.24 -4.35
C VAL A 108 -37.44 27.58 -3.91
N ASP A 109 -38.64 27.90 -4.39
CA ASP A 109 -39.41 29.05 -3.93
C ASP A 109 -40.25 28.63 -2.72
N THR A 110 -39.85 29.12 -1.55
CA THR A 110 -40.57 28.85 -0.30
C THR A 110 -41.73 29.84 -0.17
N PRO A 111 -42.90 29.43 0.35
CA PRO A 111 -43.99 30.36 0.64
C PRO A 111 -43.51 31.47 1.59
N GLY A 112 -44.28 32.56 1.71
CA GLY A 112 -43.87 33.67 2.57
C GLY A 112 -43.66 33.24 4.01
N LEU A 113 -42.41 33.07 4.43
CA LEU A 113 -42.01 32.57 5.76
C LEU A 113 -42.69 33.35 6.90
N PHE A 114 -42.93 34.64 6.66
CA PHE A 114 -43.44 35.60 7.64
C PHE A 114 -44.94 35.89 7.53
N GLY A 115 -45.55 35.77 6.35
CA GLY A 115 -46.98 36.08 6.17
C GLY A 115 -47.92 34.90 6.45
N PHE A 116 -47.39 33.69 6.62
CA PHE A 116 -48.18 32.51 6.94
C PHE A 116 -48.70 32.55 8.39
N LYS A 117 -47.91 33.12 9.33
CA LYS A 117 -48.33 33.37 10.73
C LYS A 117 -49.53 34.33 10.81
N GLU A 118 -49.61 35.31 9.93
CA GLU A 118 -50.69 36.32 9.93
C GLU A 118 -52.02 35.79 9.36
N LYS A 119 -51.99 34.83 8.43
CA LYS A 119 -53.21 34.27 7.81
C LYS A 119 -53.76 32.99 8.47
N HIS A 120 -52.96 32.26 9.26
CA HIS A 120 -53.35 30.97 9.83
C HIS A 120 -52.98 30.87 11.32
N ALA A 121 -53.88 31.31 12.19
CA ALA A 121 -53.75 31.12 13.64
C ALA A 121 -53.93 29.63 14.02
N GLY A 122 -52.84 28.99 14.46
CA GLY A 122 -52.86 27.78 15.30
C GLY A 122 -53.26 26.45 14.61
N ALA A 123 -52.30 25.78 13.96
CA ALA A 123 -52.17 24.31 13.84
C ALA A 123 -51.14 23.86 12.77
N ASN A 124 -50.82 24.71 11.78
CA ASN A 124 -50.00 24.33 10.61
C ASN A 124 -48.57 24.90 10.59
N ILE A 125 -48.13 25.62 11.63
CA ILE A 125 -46.83 26.33 11.66
C ILE A 125 -45.64 25.35 11.77
N GLU A 126 -45.74 24.30 12.59
CA GLU A 126 -44.64 23.33 12.78
C GLU A 126 -44.39 22.49 11.52
N LYS A 127 -45.46 21.96 10.91
CA LYS A 127 -45.39 21.22 9.63
C LYS A 127 -44.77 22.06 8.51
N TYR A 128 -45.03 23.37 8.51
CA TYR A 128 -44.45 24.31 7.57
C TYR A 128 -42.95 24.57 7.80
N LYS A 129 -42.54 24.73 9.07
CA LYS A 129 -41.11 24.84 9.44
C LYS A 129 -40.34 23.57 9.08
N ASP A 130 -40.93 22.39 9.26
CA ASP A 130 -40.30 21.12 8.90
C ASP A 130 -40.13 20.95 7.38
N ILE A 131 -41.15 21.30 6.60
CA ILE A 131 -41.05 21.28 5.13
C ILE A 131 -39.99 22.27 4.66
N THR A 132 -40.01 23.50 5.17
CA THR A 132 -39.05 24.56 4.79
C THR A 132 -37.64 24.18 5.21
N LYS A 133 -37.44 23.64 6.42
CA LYS A 133 -36.14 23.14 6.91
C LYS A 133 -35.56 22.11 5.96
N LYS A 134 -36.35 21.14 5.50
CA LYS A 134 -35.89 20.09 4.58
C LYS A 134 -35.28 20.67 3.29
N TYR A 135 -35.88 21.70 2.71
CA TYR A 135 -35.39 22.28 1.46
C TYR A 135 -34.26 23.28 1.69
N VAL A 136 -34.37 24.13 2.70
CA VAL A 136 -33.39 25.18 2.99
C VAL A 136 -32.08 24.59 3.56
N SER A 137 -32.14 23.54 4.39
CA SER A 137 -30.94 22.86 4.89
C SER A 137 -30.12 22.22 3.76
N ASN A 138 -30.79 21.77 2.69
CA ASN A 138 -30.16 21.13 1.53
C ASN A 138 -29.81 22.11 0.40
N ALA A 139 -30.05 23.41 0.59
CA ALA A 139 -29.72 24.43 -0.40
C ALA A 139 -28.22 24.76 -0.38
N HIS A 140 -27.60 24.86 -1.54
CA HIS A 140 -26.21 25.29 -1.68
C HIS A 140 -26.08 26.81 -1.50
N LEU A 141 -27.15 27.54 -1.82
CA LEU A 141 -27.23 29.00 -1.71
C LEU A 141 -28.62 29.42 -1.23
N ILE A 142 -28.70 30.48 -0.44
CA ILE A 142 -29.96 31.07 0.01
C ILE A 142 -30.02 32.52 -0.45
N LEU A 143 -31.11 32.89 -1.13
CA LEU A 143 -31.44 34.28 -1.41
C LEU A 143 -32.57 34.70 -0.48
N TYR A 144 -32.21 35.51 0.52
CA TYR A 144 -33.16 36.09 1.46
C TYR A 144 -33.65 37.43 0.90
N VAL A 145 -34.80 37.40 0.23
CA VAL A 145 -35.43 38.54 -0.42
C VAL A 145 -36.17 39.38 0.63
N MET A 146 -36.08 40.70 0.48
CA MET A 146 -36.65 41.70 1.38
C MET A 146 -37.24 42.88 0.60
N ASN A 147 -38.30 43.48 1.14
CA ASN A 147 -38.80 44.77 0.65
C ASN A 147 -37.93 45.93 1.20
N PRO A 148 -37.44 46.85 0.36
CA PRO A 148 -36.53 47.92 0.79
C PRO A 148 -37.16 49.00 1.66
N SER A 149 -38.48 49.22 1.60
CA SER A 149 -39.18 50.15 2.50
C SER A 149 -39.13 49.66 3.95
N ASN A 150 -39.22 48.34 4.17
CA ASN A 150 -39.14 47.75 5.50
C ASN A 150 -38.49 46.33 5.49
N PRO A 151 -37.14 46.25 5.40
CA PRO A 151 -36.46 45.00 5.06
C PRO A 151 -36.52 43.92 6.14
N ILE A 152 -36.53 44.32 7.43
CA ILE A 152 -36.60 43.40 8.56
C ILE A 152 -37.60 43.95 9.59
N LYS A 153 -38.70 43.22 9.82
CA LYS A 153 -39.69 43.55 10.86
C LYS A 153 -39.29 42.92 12.18
N ALA A 154 -39.65 43.55 13.31
CA ALA A 154 -39.42 42.98 14.64
C ALA A 154 -40.07 41.58 14.82
N SER A 155 -41.20 41.34 14.15
CA SER A 155 -41.89 40.05 14.13
C SER A 155 -41.09 38.90 13.48
N HIS A 156 -40.02 39.21 12.73
CA HIS A 156 -39.20 38.22 12.04
C HIS A 156 -38.10 37.63 12.93
N LYS A 157 -37.85 38.20 14.12
CA LYS A 157 -36.70 37.86 14.97
C LYS A 157 -36.54 36.37 15.24
N GLU A 158 -37.59 35.70 15.71
CA GLU A 158 -37.55 34.26 16.01
C GLU A 158 -37.19 33.40 14.79
N ASP A 159 -37.69 33.80 13.62
CA ASP A 159 -37.48 33.05 12.38
C ASP A 159 -36.08 33.33 11.80
N LEU A 160 -35.53 34.52 11.99
CA LEU A 160 -34.12 34.85 11.69
C LEU A 160 -33.15 34.07 12.60
N GLU A 161 -33.42 34.01 13.91
CA GLU A 161 -32.63 33.21 14.86
C GLU A 161 -32.67 31.73 14.48
N TRP A 162 -33.84 31.21 14.12
CA TRP A 162 -33.97 29.84 13.66
C TRP A 162 -33.17 29.56 12.37
N LEU A 163 -33.29 30.41 11.35
CA LEU A 163 -32.57 30.23 10.09
C LEU A 163 -31.05 30.35 10.26
N PHE A 164 -30.57 31.40 10.93
CA PHE A 164 -29.15 31.73 10.88
C PHE A 164 -28.35 31.21 12.07
N ARG A 165 -28.98 30.94 13.22
CA ARG A 165 -28.30 30.37 14.39
C ARG A 165 -28.59 28.90 14.57
N THR A 166 -29.85 28.49 14.44
CA THR A 166 -30.20 27.06 14.62
C THR A 166 -29.83 26.21 13.40
N LEU A 167 -30.13 26.69 12.19
CA LEU A 167 -29.83 25.96 10.95
C LEU A 167 -28.46 26.32 10.35
N ASN A 168 -27.74 27.28 10.95
CA ASN A 168 -26.41 27.75 10.54
C ASN A 168 -26.31 28.10 9.04
N LEU A 169 -27.25 28.92 8.56
CA LEU A 169 -27.39 29.21 7.13
C LEU A 169 -26.69 30.50 6.67
N LEU A 170 -26.14 31.27 7.60
CA LEU A 170 -25.69 32.64 7.34
C LEU A 170 -24.59 32.70 6.28
N ASP A 171 -23.61 31.80 6.35
CA ASP A 171 -22.44 31.78 5.47
C ASP A 171 -22.80 31.64 3.99
N ARG A 172 -23.88 30.92 3.68
CA ARG A 172 -24.39 30.68 2.31
C ARG A 172 -25.60 31.54 1.94
N THR A 173 -25.89 32.59 2.71
CA THR A 173 -27.01 33.48 2.47
C THR A 173 -26.58 34.80 1.82
N ILE A 174 -27.40 35.27 0.89
CA ILE A 174 -27.33 36.61 0.31
C ILE A 174 -28.66 37.29 0.60
N PHE A 175 -28.60 38.46 1.23
CA PHE A 175 -29.73 39.30 1.54
C PHE A 175 -30.00 40.23 0.35
N VAL A 176 -31.19 40.14 -0.24
CA VAL A 176 -31.55 40.80 -1.50
C VAL A 176 -32.67 41.80 -1.28
N LEU A 177 -32.41 43.09 -1.46
CA LEU A 177 -33.43 44.12 -1.55
C LEU A 177 -34.00 44.10 -2.97
N GLY A 178 -35.25 43.64 -3.14
CA GLY A 178 -35.76 43.18 -4.44
C GLY A 178 -36.44 44.21 -5.37
N LYS A 179 -36.90 45.34 -4.80
CA LYS A 179 -37.69 46.37 -5.48
C LYS A 179 -37.09 47.76 -5.23
N PHE A 180 -35.80 47.90 -5.51
CA PHE A 180 -35.05 49.06 -5.05
C PHE A 180 -35.46 50.36 -5.76
N ASP A 181 -36.11 50.25 -6.91
CA ASP A 181 -36.77 51.34 -7.66
C ASP A 181 -37.94 51.99 -6.92
N GLU A 182 -38.51 51.34 -5.89
CA GLU A 182 -39.54 51.95 -5.03
C GLU A 182 -38.96 53.02 -4.07
N ILE A 183 -37.64 53.05 -3.85
CA ILE A 183 -37.00 53.90 -2.83
C ILE A 183 -35.80 54.72 -3.31
N ALA A 184 -35.29 54.46 -4.51
CA ALA A 184 -34.17 55.15 -5.12
C ALA A 184 -34.41 55.31 -6.62
N ASP A 185 -33.89 56.38 -7.20
CA ASP A 185 -33.81 56.54 -8.64
C ASP A 185 -32.70 55.63 -9.18
N ILE A 186 -33.11 54.51 -9.77
CA ILE A 186 -32.20 53.51 -10.34
C ILE A 186 -31.57 53.94 -11.68
N GLU A 187 -31.99 55.07 -12.25
CA GLU A 187 -31.34 55.67 -13.42
C GLU A 187 -30.14 56.55 -13.00
N ASP A 188 -30.15 57.06 -11.77
CA ASP A 188 -29.08 57.85 -11.15
C ASP A 188 -28.21 57.00 -10.22
N GLU A 189 -26.98 56.71 -10.66
CA GLU A 189 -26.03 55.91 -9.90
C GLU A 189 -25.66 56.54 -8.55
N GLU A 190 -25.64 57.88 -8.43
CA GLU A 190 -25.29 58.54 -7.16
C GLU A 190 -26.41 58.37 -6.13
N ASP A 191 -27.67 58.52 -6.55
CA ASP A 191 -28.83 58.28 -5.69
C ASP A 191 -28.97 56.81 -5.30
N TYR A 192 -28.77 55.89 -6.26
CA TYR A 192 -28.75 54.45 -6.01
C TYR A 192 -27.73 54.08 -4.93
N GLN A 193 -26.47 54.52 -5.07
CA GLN A 193 -25.39 54.19 -4.13
C GLN A 193 -25.62 54.80 -2.74
N SER A 194 -26.06 56.07 -2.69
CA SER A 194 -26.40 56.75 -1.43
C SER A 194 -27.51 56.00 -0.67
N SER A 195 -28.61 55.71 -1.36
CA SER A 195 -29.75 54.98 -0.82
C SER A 195 -29.37 53.57 -0.39
N TYR A 196 -28.52 52.88 -1.17
CA TYR A 196 -28.08 51.53 -0.86
C TYR A 196 -27.20 51.50 0.40
N ALA A 197 -26.27 52.44 0.55
CA ALA A 197 -25.40 52.52 1.72
C ALA A 197 -26.22 52.68 3.02
N ILE A 198 -27.19 53.59 3.02
CA ILE A 198 -28.09 53.84 4.17
C ILE A 198 -28.89 52.57 4.51
N LYS A 199 -29.45 51.90 3.50
CA LYS A 199 -30.26 50.68 3.71
C LYS A 199 -29.41 49.51 4.17
N LYS A 200 -28.20 49.36 3.63
CA LYS A 200 -27.25 48.31 4.02
C LYS A 200 -26.87 48.43 5.50
N GLU A 201 -26.51 49.62 5.96
CA GLU A 201 -26.18 49.86 7.37
C GLU A 201 -27.37 49.55 8.28
N SER A 202 -28.57 49.99 7.90
CA SER A 202 -29.79 49.68 8.64
C SER A 202 -30.09 48.17 8.74
N ILE A 203 -29.85 47.41 7.67
CA ILE A 203 -30.03 45.95 7.66
C ILE A 203 -29.01 45.28 8.56
N ILE A 204 -27.74 45.67 8.49
CA ILE A 204 -26.67 45.11 9.34
C ILE A 204 -27.03 45.31 10.81
N GLN A 205 -27.44 46.52 11.20
CA GLN A 205 -27.86 46.82 12.58
C GLN A 205 -29.05 45.96 13.01
N ARG A 206 -30.09 45.84 12.17
CA ARG A 206 -31.27 45.03 12.50
C ARG A 206 -30.97 43.53 12.59
N LEU A 207 -30.07 43.02 11.75
CA LEU A 207 -29.60 41.64 11.83
C LEU A 207 -28.80 41.44 13.11
N ASP A 208 -27.92 42.38 13.47
CA ASP A 208 -27.15 42.32 14.72
C ASP A 208 -28.07 42.29 15.95
N ASP A 209 -29.05 43.19 16.01
CA ASP A 209 -30.05 43.22 17.10
C ASP A 209 -30.91 41.94 17.18
N SER A 210 -31.10 41.27 16.03
CA SER A 210 -31.97 40.08 15.93
C SER A 210 -31.23 38.78 16.21
N ILE A 211 -29.99 38.62 15.72
CA ILE A 211 -29.25 37.35 15.78
C ILE A 211 -27.86 37.48 16.42
N ASN A 212 -27.48 38.64 16.94
CA ASN A 212 -26.21 38.92 17.62
C ASN A 212 -25.01 38.52 16.75
N LEU A 213 -24.68 39.34 15.76
CA LEU A 213 -23.62 39.08 14.80
C LEU A 213 -22.25 39.32 15.44
N SER A 214 -21.30 38.40 15.20
CA SER A 214 -19.90 38.68 15.48
C SER A 214 -19.33 39.70 14.48
N GLU A 215 -18.23 40.35 14.83
CA GLU A 215 -17.56 41.31 13.94
C GLU A 215 -17.12 40.68 12.61
N ASN A 216 -16.69 39.41 12.62
CA ASN A 216 -16.36 38.69 11.39
C ASN A 216 -17.62 38.41 10.54
N GLU A 217 -18.75 38.07 11.15
CA GLU A 217 -19.99 37.87 10.41
C GLU A 217 -20.49 39.19 9.79
N LYS A 218 -20.42 40.31 10.52
CA LYS A 218 -20.80 41.64 10.01
C LYS A 218 -20.02 42.01 8.74
N GLN A 219 -18.71 41.75 8.74
CA GLN A 219 -17.84 42.02 7.59
C GLN A 219 -18.13 41.12 6.39
N ASN A 220 -18.59 39.89 6.63
CA ASN A 220 -18.83 38.88 5.59
C ASN A 220 -20.30 38.79 5.12
N LEU A 221 -21.20 39.62 5.65
CA LEU A 221 -22.59 39.72 5.20
C LEU A 221 -22.66 40.13 3.73
N SER A 222 -23.39 39.35 2.94
CA SER A 222 -23.67 39.67 1.55
C SER A 222 -25.06 40.29 1.44
N ILE A 223 -25.12 41.61 1.24
CA ILE A 223 -26.37 42.38 1.07
C ILE A 223 -26.30 43.06 -0.30
N ILE A 224 -27.30 42.86 -1.15
CA ILE A 224 -27.36 43.41 -2.51
C ILE A 224 -28.73 44.07 -2.73
N ALA A 225 -28.75 45.18 -3.46
CA ALA A 225 -29.98 45.79 -3.97
C ALA A 225 -30.13 45.52 -5.47
N VAL A 226 -31.35 45.16 -5.86
CA VAL A 226 -31.74 44.90 -7.25
C VAL A 226 -33.18 45.37 -7.48
N SER A 227 -33.53 45.59 -8.74
CA SER A 227 -34.90 45.80 -9.19
C SER A 227 -35.18 44.78 -10.28
N ALA A 228 -35.79 43.64 -9.91
CA ALA A 228 -36.00 42.54 -10.87
C ALA A 228 -37.10 42.81 -11.91
N ASN A 229 -37.88 43.87 -11.70
CA ASN A 229 -38.87 44.38 -12.65
C ASN A 229 -38.93 45.93 -12.56
N PRO A 230 -37.90 46.65 -13.04
CA PRO A 230 -37.85 48.10 -12.95
C PRO A 230 -39.13 48.73 -13.52
N PHE A 231 -39.70 49.69 -12.79
CA PHE A 231 -40.89 50.47 -13.17
C PHE A 231 -42.13 49.62 -13.48
N ASP A 232 -42.17 48.38 -12.99
CA ASP A 232 -43.24 47.41 -13.23
C ASP A 232 -43.58 47.11 -14.71
N MET A 233 -42.65 47.34 -15.65
CA MET A 233 -42.88 47.17 -17.09
C MET A 233 -43.10 45.70 -17.52
N GLY A 234 -42.73 44.75 -16.67
CA GLY A 234 -42.92 43.32 -16.87
C GLY A 234 -41.67 42.61 -17.42
N LEU A 235 -41.47 41.37 -16.99
CA LEU A 235 -40.31 40.55 -17.36
C LEU A 235 -40.20 40.31 -18.89
N GLU A 236 -41.34 40.23 -19.60
CA GLU A 236 -41.37 40.08 -21.07
C GLU A 236 -40.80 41.30 -21.80
N HIS A 237 -41.10 42.51 -21.32
CA HIS A 237 -40.53 43.72 -21.87
C HIS A 237 -39.00 43.73 -21.68
N TRP A 238 -38.55 43.45 -20.46
CA TRP A 238 -37.14 43.53 -20.09
C TRP A 238 -36.25 42.47 -20.76
N LEU A 239 -36.77 41.28 -21.03
CA LEU A 239 -36.00 40.25 -21.76
C LEU A 239 -35.83 40.57 -23.25
N ASN A 240 -36.66 41.44 -23.82
CA ASN A 240 -36.41 42.01 -25.15
C ASN A 240 -35.43 43.18 -25.13
N HIS A 241 -35.12 43.73 -23.94
CA HIS A 241 -34.25 44.88 -23.72
C HIS A 241 -33.15 44.57 -22.67
N LEU A 242 -32.45 43.44 -22.87
CA LEU A 242 -31.52 42.88 -21.87
C LEU A 242 -30.42 43.84 -21.40
N GLU A 243 -29.82 44.62 -22.30
CA GLU A 243 -28.72 45.52 -21.95
C GLU A 243 -29.19 46.67 -21.05
N GLU A 244 -30.34 47.27 -21.39
CA GLU A 244 -30.98 48.32 -20.58
C GLU A 244 -31.48 47.76 -19.25
N PHE A 245 -32.09 46.57 -19.27
CA PHE A 245 -32.47 45.85 -18.06
C PHE A 245 -31.29 45.59 -17.14
N LYS A 246 -30.14 45.12 -17.64
CA LYS A 246 -28.95 44.85 -16.83
C LYS A 246 -28.42 46.11 -16.14
N LYS A 247 -28.47 47.25 -16.83
CA LYS A 247 -28.07 48.55 -16.28
C LYS A 247 -29.01 48.99 -15.15
N LEU A 248 -30.32 48.95 -15.37
CA LEU A 248 -31.32 49.46 -14.43
C LEU A 248 -31.59 48.52 -13.25
N SER A 249 -31.66 47.20 -13.51
CA SER A 249 -32.01 46.20 -12.50
C SER A 249 -30.91 45.92 -11.49
N HIS A 250 -29.64 46.26 -11.83
CA HIS A 250 -28.45 45.89 -11.06
C HIS A 250 -28.31 44.37 -10.81
N ILE A 251 -29.00 43.54 -11.61
CA ILE A 251 -29.03 42.07 -11.42
C ILE A 251 -27.64 41.42 -11.53
N ALA A 252 -26.72 42.07 -12.24
CA ALA A 252 -25.33 41.65 -12.34
C ALA A 252 -24.64 41.59 -10.98
N LEU A 253 -24.96 42.51 -10.05
CA LEU A 253 -24.41 42.49 -8.69
C LEU A 253 -24.83 41.25 -7.92
N LEU A 254 -26.10 40.83 -8.09
CA LEU A 254 -26.61 39.60 -7.49
C LEU A 254 -25.91 38.38 -8.10
N GLN A 255 -25.74 38.33 -9.42
CA GLN A 255 -25.03 37.25 -10.10
C GLN A 255 -23.58 37.13 -9.58
N THR A 256 -22.83 38.23 -9.50
CA THR A 256 -21.47 38.25 -8.93
C THR A 256 -21.45 37.80 -7.47
N ALA A 257 -22.39 38.27 -6.64
CA ALA A 257 -22.48 37.87 -5.25
C ALA A 257 -22.79 36.36 -5.10
N THR A 258 -23.71 35.84 -5.90
CA THR A 258 -24.04 34.40 -5.91
C THR A 258 -22.83 33.55 -6.34
N GLN A 259 -22.05 34.02 -7.32
CA GLN A 259 -20.82 33.35 -7.76
C GLN A 259 -19.78 33.29 -6.63
N ALA A 260 -19.46 34.44 -6.03
CA ALA A 260 -18.50 34.52 -4.92
C ALA A 260 -18.92 33.64 -3.74
N LYS A 261 -20.22 33.58 -3.44
CA LYS A 261 -20.75 32.78 -2.32
C LYS A 261 -20.66 31.28 -2.55
N ILE A 262 -20.85 30.83 -3.79
CA ILE A 262 -20.63 29.42 -4.16
C ILE A 262 -19.15 29.06 -4.09
N GLU A 263 -18.25 29.96 -4.49
CA GLU A 263 -16.80 29.76 -4.38
C GLU A 263 -16.35 29.61 -2.91
N SER A 264 -16.84 30.47 -2.01
CA SER A 264 -16.43 30.46 -0.60
C SER A 264 -17.15 29.42 0.26
N SER A 265 -18.41 29.11 -0.04
CA SER A 265 -19.32 28.45 0.92
C SER A 265 -20.26 27.42 0.27
N GLY A 266 -19.99 27.02 -0.98
CA GLY A 266 -20.76 25.99 -1.67
C GLY A 266 -20.79 24.65 -0.92
N GLY A 267 -21.99 24.07 -0.77
CA GLY A 267 -22.23 22.90 0.09
C GLY A 267 -21.39 21.64 -0.21
N ALA A 268 -20.86 21.48 -1.44
CA ALA A 268 -19.95 20.40 -1.79
C ALA A 268 -18.64 20.43 -0.97
N ASN A 269 -18.16 21.61 -0.59
CA ASN A 269 -16.92 21.76 0.20
C ASN A 269 -17.08 21.23 1.63
N ALA A 270 -18.25 21.44 2.26
CA ALA A 270 -18.51 20.95 3.61
C ALA A 270 -18.58 19.42 3.68
N LEU A 271 -19.22 18.77 2.69
CA LEU A 271 -19.29 17.32 2.60
C LEU A 271 -17.91 16.69 2.37
N VAL A 272 -17.12 17.27 1.47
CA VAL A 272 -15.74 16.84 1.22
C VAL A 272 -14.89 16.97 2.48
N LEU A 273 -14.98 18.11 3.17
CA LEU A 273 -14.22 18.36 4.39
C LEU A 273 -14.58 17.36 5.50
N ALA A 274 -15.88 17.15 5.75
CA ALA A 274 -16.35 16.21 6.77
C ALA A 274 -15.97 14.75 6.44
N THR A 275 -16.02 14.38 5.15
CA THR A 275 -15.61 13.04 4.69
C THR A 275 -14.10 12.86 4.86
N LYS A 276 -13.31 13.84 4.41
CA LYS A 276 -11.86 13.87 4.54
C LYS A 276 -11.42 13.80 6.00
N GLN A 277 -11.95 14.66 6.88
CA GLN A 277 -11.68 14.64 8.32
C GLN A 277 -12.01 13.29 8.97
N SER A 278 -13.17 12.72 8.64
CA SER A 278 -13.57 11.42 9.21
C SER A 278 -12.61 10.31 8.81
N ILE A 279 -12.19 10.27 7.53
CA ILE A 279 -11.32 9.21 7.02
C ILE A 279 -9.90 9.39 7.52
N MET A 280 -9.37 10.62 7.46
CA MET A 280 -8.02 10.89 7.94
C MET A 280 -7.91 10.63 9.44
N ARG A 281 -8.93 10.97 10.23
CA ARG A 281 -8.95 10.60 11.65
C ARG A 281 -8.85 9.10 11.86
N ASP A 282 -9.65 8.32 11.13
CA ASP A 282 -9.69 6.87 11.31
C ASP A 282 -8.43 6.19 10.73
N VAL A 283 -7.86 6.69 9.63
CA VAL A 283 -6.65 6.14 9.01
C VAL A 283 -5.38 6.58 9.75
N LEU A 284 -5.15 7.89 9.95
CA LEU A 284 -3.93 8.40 10.58
C LEU A 284 -3.86 8.16 12.08
N HIS A 285 -4.96 8.30 12.82
CA HIS A 285 -4.89 8.23 14.29
C HIS A 285 -5.15 6.84 14.85
N LYS A 286 -5.64 5.90 14.04
CA LYS A 286 -5.93 4.53 14.48
C LYS A 286 -5.17 3.50 13.66
N ILE A 287 -5.38 3.49 12.34
CA ILE A 287 -4.84 2.41 11.49
C ILE A 287 -3.32 2.51 11.34
N ILE A 288 -2.78 3.69 11.05
CA ILE A 288 -1.33 3.88 10.87
C ILE A 288 -0.53 3.51 12.12
N PRO A 289 -0.84 4.02 13.33
CA PRO A 289 -0.09 3.69 14.55
C PRO A 289 -0.09 2.19 14.88
N GLU A 290 -1.21 1.50 14.66
CA GLU A 290 -1.29 0.04 14.83
C GLU A 290 -0.37 -0.69 13.83
N ASN A 291 -0.35 -0.26 12.57
CA ASN A 291 0.48 -0.88 11.52
C ASN A 291 1.97 -0.53 11.65
N GLU A 292 2.33 0.66 12.13
CA GLU A 292 3.71 1.03 12.44
C GLU A 292 4.29 0.12 13.53
N LYS A 293 3.49 -0.18 14.56
CA LYS A 293 3.89 -1.09 15.64
C LYS A 293 4.16 -2.50 15.11
N ILE A 294 3.31 -2.98 14.21
CA ILE A 294 3.48 -4.30 13.57
C ILE A 294 4.69 -4.29 12.63
N ASN A 295 4.91 -3.22 11.88
CA ASN A 295 6.08 -3.08 11.03
C ASN A 295 7.39 -3.02 11.83
N ALA A 296 7.37 -2.46 13.04
CA ALA A 296 8.52 -2.49 13.95
C ALA A 296 8.82 -3.91 14.44
N GLU A 297 7.79 -4.68 14.87
CA GLU A 297 7.94 -6.09 15.24
C GLU A 297 8.47 -6.93 14.04
N LEU A 298 7.96 -6.67 12.83
CA LEU A 298 8.41 -7.34 11.62
C LEU A 298 9.86 -6.98 11.27
N LYS A 299 10.25 -5.72 11.48
CA LYS A 299 11.63 -5.26 11.27
C LYS A 299 12.60 -6.02 12.16
N GLU A 300 12.28 -6.14 13.45
CA GLU A 300 13.10 -6.91 14.39
C GLU A 300 13.31 -8.35 13.93
N ALA A 301 12.25 -9.02 13.46
CA ALA A 301 12.35 -10.38 12.93
C ALA A 301 13.21 -10.48 11.65
N MET A 302 13.18 -9.46 10.79
CA MET A 302 14.01 -9.39 9.58
C MET A 302 15.47 -9.04 9.89
N ASP A 303 15.71 -8.17 10.87
CA ASP A 303 17.07 -7.84 11.36
C ASP A 303 17.75 -9.11 11.90
N ILE A 304 17.03 -9.94 12.67
CA ILE A 304 17.53 -11.26 13.12
C ILE A 304 17.96 -12.14 11.94
N ARG A 305 17.16 -12.20 10.86
CA ARG A 305 17.48 -13.01 9.67
C ARG A 305 18.71 -12.48 8.94
N GLU A 306 18.80 -11.17 8.79
CA GLU A 306 19.91 -10.50 8.14
C GLU A 306 21.21 -10.71 8.94
N ASP A 307 21.17 -10.59 10.26
CA ASP A 307 22.30 -10.87 11.15
C ASP A 307 22.71 -12.34 11.10
N SER A 308 21.75 -13.27 11.09
CA SER A 308 21.99 -14.71 10.94
C SER A 308 22.69 -15.02 9.61
N LYS A 309 22.22 -14.40 8.51
CA LYS A 309 22.82 -14.50 7.17
C LYS A 309 24.27 -13.98 7.17
N ASN A 310 24.50 -12.80 7.73
CA ASN A 310 25.83 -12.19 7.76
C ASN A 310 26.81 -13.00 8.60
N THR A 311 26.33 -13.53 9.74
CA THR A 311 27.11 -14.41 10.61
C THR A 311 27.49 -15.71 9.91
N ILE A 312 26.51 -16.40 9.29
CA ILE A 312 26.80 -17.67 8.62
C ILE A 312 27.75 -17.49 7.43
N LEU A 313 27.60 -16.41 6.64
CA LEU A 313 28.50 -16.13 5.52
C LEU A 313 29.93 -15.87 5.99
N LYS A 314 30.12 -15.11 7.07
CA LYS A 314 31.44 -14.84 7.66
C LYS A 314 32.10 -16.12 8.18
N ASP A 315 31.33 -17.01 8.80
CA ASP A 315 31.85 -18.25 9.34
C ASP A 315 32.15 -19.30 8.25
N LEU A 316 31.33 -19.35 7.20
CA LEU A 316 31.61 -20.14 6.00
C LEU A 316 32.89 -19.66 5.31
N ASP A 317 33.15 -18.35 5.25
CA ASP A 317 34.40 -17.84 4.66
C ASP A 317 35.64 -18.31 5.44
N LYS A 318 35.58 -18.32 6.78
CA LYS A 318 36.66 -18.90 7.61
C LYS A 318 36.84 -20.41 7.36
N LEU A 319 35.74 -21.15 7.22
CA LEU A 319 35.80 -22.59 6.96
C LEU A 319 36.39 -22.92 5.58
N LYS A 320 36.22 -22.04 4.60
CA LYS A 320 36.78 -22.20 3.26
C LYS A 320 38.30 -22.41 3.30
N GLU A 321 39.01 -21.68 4.15
CA GLU A 321 40.45 -21.88 4.34
C GLU A 321 40.78 -23.22 5.00
N LYS A 322 40.00 -23.65 6.01
CA LYS A 322 40.17 -24.98 6.61
C LYS A 322 39.96 -26.10 5.58
N ILE A 323 38.96 -25.97 4.70
CA ILE A 323 38.69 -26.93 3.62
C ILE A 323 39.85 -26.97 2.61
N LYS A 324 40.39 -25.80 2.23
CA LYS A 324 41.58 -25.74 1.35
C LYS A 324 42.78 -26.44 1.98
N GLN A 325 43.02 -26.24 3.28
CA GLN A 325 44.12 -26.89 3.98
C GLN A 325 43.92 -28.41 4.09
N ALA A 326 42.70 -28.86 4.41
CA ALA A 326 42.35 -30.28 4.40
C ALA A 326 42.63 -30.93 3.03
N ARG A 327 42.25 -30.24 1.94
CA ARG A 327 42.49 -30.69 0.57
C ARG A 327 43.98 -30.87 0.26
N ILE A 328 44.81 -29.90 0.64
CA ILE A 328 46.28 -29.96 0.45
C ILE A 328 46.86 -31.16 1.21
N LYS A 329 46.52 -31.30 2.50
CA LYS A 329 47.05 -32.37 3.35
C LYS A 329 46.63 -33.77 2.86
N LEU A 330 45.39 -33.91 2.40
CA LEU A 330 44.91 -35.16 1.80
C LEU A 330 45.65 -35.48 0.51
N ARG A 331 45.89 -34.50 -0.36
CA ARG A 331 46.66 -34.68 -1.60
C ARG A 331 48.09 -35.15 -1.30
N GLU A 332 48.77 -34.50 -0.36
CA GLU A 332 50.13 -34.86 0.07
C GLU A 332 50.17 -36.27 0.66
N PHE A 333 49.20 -36.61 1.51
CA PHE A 333 49.08 -37.94 2.10
C PHE A 333 48.89 -39.02 1.03
N ILE A 334 47.92 -38.87 0.11
CA ILE A 334 47.64 -39.85 -0.94
C ILE A 334 48.86 -40.02 -1.85
N GLN A 335 49.49 -38.91 -2.26
CA GLN A 335 50.68 -38.94 -3.08
C GLN A 335 51.80 -39.74 -2.40
N LYS A 336 52.10 -39.44 -1.13
CA LYS A 336 53.16 -40.10 -0.38
C LYS A 336 52.84 -41.56 -0.11
N TYR A 337 51.67 -41.84 0.45
CA TYR A 337 51.28 -43.18 0.89
C TYR A 337 51.30 -44.20 -0.25
N PHE A 338 50.73 -43.87 -1.40
CA PHE A 338 50.75 -44.78 -2.54
C PHE A 338 52.13 -44.87 -3.20
N SER A 339 52.93 -43.79 -3.21
CA SER A 339 54.32 -43.88 -3.70
C SER A 339 55.14 -44.84 -2.86
N ASP A 340 54.98 -44.80 -1.53
CA ASP A 340 55.64 -45.72 -0.60
C ASP A 340 55.15 -47.17 -0.83
N LEU A 341 53.84 -47.39 -0.98
CA LEU A 341 53.27 -48.72 -1.30
C LEU A 341 53.82 -49.29 -2.62
N ILE A 342 53.92 -48.46 -3.67
CA ILE A 342 54.45 -48.87 -4.97
C ILE A 342 55.93 -49.24 -4.87
N LEU A 343 56.74 -48.46 -4.15
CA LEU A 343 58.16 -48.75 -3.94
C LEU A 343 58.34 -50.06 -3.16
N GLN A 344 57.54 -50.28 -2.12
CA GLN A 344 57.56 -51.52 -1.35
C GLN A 344 57.13 -52.72 -2.20
N ALA A 345 56.05 -52.60 -2.98
CA ALA A 345 55.60 -53.66 -3.88
C ALA A 345 56.62 -54.01 -4.97
N ARG A 346 57.37 -53.04 -5.49
CA ARG A 346 58.47 -53.34 -6.45
C ARG A 346 59.66 -54.04 -5.80
N GLY A 347 59.86 -53.86 -4.49
CA GLY A 347 60.97 -54.43 -3.73
C GLY A 347 60.66 -55.77 -3.08
N THR A 348 59.43 -56.29 -3.21
CA THR A 348 59.06 -57.60 -2.66
C THR A 348 59.51 -58.75 -3.56
N SER A 349 59.83 -59.86 -2.90
CA SER A 349 60.15 -61.16 -3.48
C SER A 349 59.14 -62.18 -2.96
N LEU A 350 59.14 -63.36 -3.58
CA LEU A 350 58.24 -64.45 -3.17
C LEU A 350 58.36 -64.82 -1.68
N SER A 351 59.57 -64.70 -1.11
CA SER A 351 59.86 -64.99 0.30
C SER A 351 59.39 -63.95 1.31
N ASN A 352 59.20 -62.68 0.92
CA ASN A 352 58.82 -61.58 1.84
C ASN A 352 57.43 -61.00 1.52
N PHE A 353 56.77 -61.48 0.47
CA PHE A 353 55.47 -60.99 0.03
C PHE A 353 54.38 -61.16 1.10
N GLN A 354 54.37 -62.28 1.83
CA GLN A 354 53.38 -62.50 2.89
C GLN A 354 53.47 -61.44 3.98
N GLU A 355 54.68 -61.08 4.41
CA GLU A 355 54.89 -60.03 5.41
C GLU A 355 54.39 -58.68 4.91
N PHE A 356 54.74 -58.32 3.67
CA PHE A 356 54.24 -57.10 3.03
C PHE A 356 52.70 -57.09 2.92
N PHE A 357 52.11 -58.20 2.49
CA PHE A 357 50.67 -58.35 2.36
C PHE A 357 49.96 -58.15 3.70
N GLU A 358 50.40 -58.83 4.76
CA GLU A 358 49.78 -58.73 6.09
C GLU A 358 49.93 -57.31 6.69
N LYS A 359 51.09 -56.67 6.46
CA LYS A 359 51.41 -55.36 7.01
C LYS A 359 50.71 -54.21 6.30
N GLU A 360 50.76 -54.17 4.97
CA GLU A 360 50.35 -53.01 4.18
C GLU A 360 48.97 -53.15 3.55
N ILE A 361 48.58 -54.36 3.12
CA ILE A 361 47.33 -54.60 2.37
C ILE A 361 46.23 -55.13 3.31
N GLY A 362 46.52 -56.25 3.98
CA GLY A 362 45.59 -57.03 4.78
C GLY A 362 44.51 -57.72 3.95
N LYS A 363 43.85 -58.72 4.56
CA LYS A 363 42.71 -59.41 3.94
C LYS A 363 41.63 -58.39 3.54
N ASN A 364 41.10 -58.51 2.32
CA ASN A 364 40.11 -57.59 1.75
C ASN A 364 40.56 -56.12 1.67
N ALA A 365 41.87 -55.85 1.59
CA ALA A 365 42.45 -54.51 1.52
C ALA A 365 42.16 -53.63 2.77
N ILE A 366 41.88 -54.26 3.92
CA ILE A 366 41.42 -53.55 5.11
C ILE A 366 42.44 -52.54 5.67
N LYS A 367 43.75 -52.80 5.53
CA LYS A 367 44.79 -51.88 6.03
C LYS A 367 44.84 -50.60 5.21
N ILE A 368 44.81 -50.71 3.89
CA ILE A 368 44.74 -49.58 2.95
C ILE A 368 43.45 -48.78 3.21
N GLY A 369 42.31 -49.47 3.20
CA GLY A 369 41.01 -48.83 3.41
C GLY A 369 40.92 -48.08 4.73
N ASN A 370 41.41 -48.66 5.83
CA ASN A 370 41.42 -48.01 7.14
C ASN A 370 42.38 -46.82 7.19
N LYS A 371 43.56 -46.93 6.58
CA LYS A 371 44.55 -45.85 6.60
C LYS A 371 44.07 -44.63 5.81
N ILE A 372 43.45 -44.85 4.65
CA ILE A 372 42.79 -43.78 3.88
C ILE A 372 41.61 -43.20 4.66
N ASN A 373 40.70 -44.04 5.17
CA ASN A 373 39.54 -43.59 5.94
C ASN A 373 39.94 -42.71 7.13
N ASN A 374 40.94 -43.13 7.90
CA ASN A 374 41.38 -42.41 9.09
C ASN A 374 41.99 -41.04 8.74
N GLU A 375 42.75 -40.94 7.65
CA GLU A 375 43.31 -39.64 7.24
C GLU A 375 42.23 -38.70 6.69
N PHE A 376 41.23 -39.22 5.97
CA PHE A 376 40.05 -38.43 5.58
C PHE A 376 39.29 -37.94 6.82
N GLN A 377 38.93 -38.82 7.75
CA GLN A 377 38.22 -38.47 8.99
C GLN A 377 38.96 -37.38 9.78
N LYS A 378 40.28 -37.51 9.91
CA LYS A 378 41.13 -36.54 10.61
C LYS A 378 41.00 -35.10 10.11
N TYR A 379 40.74 -34.90 8.81
CA TYR A 379 40.59 -33.55 8.24
C TYR A 379 39.15 -33.15 7.93
N VAL A 380 38.27 -34.12 7.69
CA VAL A 380 36.86 -33.88 7.32
C VAL A 380 35.99 -33.72 8.57
N ASP A 381 36.10 -34.61 9.55
CA ASP A 381 35.17 -34.68 10.69
C ASP A 381 35.16 -33.39 11.52
N SER A 382 36.32 -32.75 11.70
CA SER A 382 36.41 -31.47 12.42
C SER A 382 35.64 -30.36 11.69
N ILE A 383 35.70 -30.34 10.36
CA ILE A 383 35.02 -29.32 9.55
C ILE A 383 33.51 -29.62 9.52
N GLU A 384 33.13 -30.89 9.42
CA GLU A 384 31.72 -31.30 9.47
C GLU A 384 31.07 -30.97 10.82
N LEU A 385 31.79 -31.17 11.94
CA LEU A 385 31.28 -30.82 13.27
C LEU A 385 31.03 -29.31 13.38
N GLU A 386 31.96 -28.49 12.88
CA GLU A 386 31.78 -27.03 12.83
C GLU A 386 30.58 -26.63 11.95
N LEU A 387 30.41 -27.27 10.79
CA LEU A 387 29.27 -27.06 9.90
C LEU A 387 27.93 -27.47 10.54
N ASP A 388 27.89 -28.57 11.30
CA ASP A 388 26.69 -29.03 11.99
C ASP A 388 26.27 -28.05 13.11
N VAL A 389 27.23 -27.54 13.87
CA VAL A 389 26.98 -26.50 14.89
C VAL A 389 26.44 -25.23 14.25
N MET A 390 27.09 -24.76 13.18
CA MET A 390 26.64 -23.61 12.40
C MET A 390 25.23 -23.80 11.85
N GLN A 391 24.94 -24.97 11.26
CA GLN A 391 23.63 -25.28 10.71
C GLN A 391 22.55 -25.31 11.81
N LYS A 392 22.84 -25.88 12.98
CA LYS A 392 21.89 -25.92 14.10
C LYS A 392 21.57 -24.53 14.63
N HIS A 393 22.58 -23.68 14.82
CA HIS A 393 22.40 -22.30 15.27
C HIS A 393 21.55 -21.51 14.26
N PHE A 394 21.96 -21.53 12.99
CA PHE A 394 21.26 -20.85 11.91
C PHE A 394 19.80 -21.33 11.80
N ASN A 395 19.55 -22.64 11.85
CA ASN A 395 18.18 -23.17 11.82
C ASN A 395 17.32 -22.69 12.99
N ALA A 396 17.91 -22.55 14.18
CA ALA A 396 17.19 -22.07 15.36
C ALA A 396 16.78 -20.59 15.19
N GLU A 397 17.70 -19.74 14.72
CA GLU A 397 17.43 -18.31 14.47
C GLU A 397 16.40 -18.10 13.34
N ILE A 398 16.51 -18.85 12.25
CA ILE A 398 15.54 -18.79 11.14
C ILE A 398 14.17 -19.31 11.59
N LYS A 399 14.12 -20.34 12.44
CA LYS A 399 12.85 -20.81 13.00
C LYS A 399 12.23 -19.75 13.91
N TYR A 400 13.01 -19.17 14.81
CA TYR A 400 12.53 -18.13 15.73
C TYR A 400 12.00 -16.90 14.99
N SER A 401 12.76 -16.38 14.03
CA SER A 401 12.31 -15.26 13.18
C SER A 401 11.05 -15.61 12.37
N ASN A 402 10.93 -16.83 11.85
CA ASN A 402 9.70 -17.28 11.19
C ASN A 402 8.47 -17.25 12.12
N GLU A 403 8.64 -17.64 13.39
CA GLU A 403 7.57 -17.59 14.38
C GLU A 403 7.16 -16.15 14.72
N LEU A 404 8.11 -15.23 14.81
CA LEU A 404 7.84 -13.79 14.97
C LEU A 404 7.10 -13.22 13.75
N ILE A 405 7.58 -13.52 12.54
CA ILE A 405 6.94 -13.13 11.28
C ILE A 405 5.51 -13.66 11.24
N ASP A 406 5.29 -14.93 11.55
CA ASP A 406 3.95 -15.54 11.58
C ASP A 406 3.02 -14.87 12.61
N THR A 407 3.57 -14.44 13.74
CA THR A 407 2.81 -13.73 14.78
C THR A 407 2.40 -12.34 14.31
N CYS A 408 3.31 -11.60 13.65
CA CYS A 408 3.03 -10.29 13.05
C CYS A 408 2.00 -10.41 11.93
N LEU A 409 2.19 -11.37 11.01
CA LEU A 409 1.31 -11.59 9.86
C LEU A 409 -0.09 -12.04 10.24
N LYS A 410 -0.29 -12.70 11.39
CA LYS A 410 -1.63 -13.04 11.89
C LYS A 410 -2.39 -11.84 12.44
N LYS A 411 -1.67 -10.78 12.83
CA LYS A 411 -2.28 -9.54 13.35
C LYS A 411 -2.74 -8.60 12.20
N THR A 412 -2.42 -8.88 10.94
CA THR A 412 -2.78 -8.04 9.78
C THR A 412 -3.34 -8.85 8.60
N LEU A 413 -4.02 -8.19 7.65
CA LEU A 413 -4.39 -8.80 6.36
C LEU A 413 -3.20 -8.89 5.38
N GLN A 414 -1.99 -8.43 5.77
CA GLN A 414 -0.75 -8.54 4.99
C GLN A 414 -0.36 -10.00 4.69
N TYR A 415 -0.99 -10.97 5.37
CA TYR A 415 -0.83 -12.41 5.12
C TYR A 415 -0.97 -12.78 3.64
N ALA A 416 -1.88 -12.19 2.86
CA ALA A 416 -2.01 -12.57 1.45
C ALA A 416 -0.85 -12.04 0.57
N MET A 417 -0.28 -10.87 0.92
CA MET A 417 0.76 -10.19 0.14
C MET A 417 2.16 -10.70 0.49
N LEU A 418 2.49 -10.77 1.78
CA LEU A 418 3.81 -11.20 2.28
C LEU A 418 4.00 -12.72 2.24
N ASN A 419 2.92 -13.49 2.29
CA ASN A 419 2.93 -14.95 2.13
C ASN A 419 2.75 -15.38 0.66
N SER A 420 2.68 -14.43 -0.28
CA SER A 420 2.91 -14.75 -1.68
C SER A 420 4.32 -15.34 -1.81
N LYS A 421 4.51 -16.35 -2.67
CA LYS A 421 5.76 -17.12 -2.83
C LYS A 421 7.03 -16.27 -3.09
N LYS A 422 6.90 -14.95 -3.19
CA LYS A 422 7.96 -13.98 -3.51
C LYS A 422 8.51 -13.22 -2.31
N PHE A 423 7.81 -13.08 -1.18
CA PHE A 423 8.24 -12.16 -0.11
C PHE A 423 8.95 -12.84 1.07
N ILE A 424 8.35 -13.88 1.67
CA ILE A 424 8.99 -14.64 2.75
C ILE A 424 8.70 -16.13 2.51
N ASN A 425 9.71 -16.89 2.09
CA ASN A 425 9.59 -18.33 1.93
C ASN A 425 9.73 -19.00 3.31
N LYS A 426 8.60 -19.33 3.95
CA LYS A 426 8.57 -20.07 5.24
C LYS A 426 9.36 -21.40 5.22
N ASN A 427 9.69 -21.88 4.02
CA ASN A 427 10.43 -23.09 3.76
C ASN A 427 11.87 -22.82 3.29
N THR A 428 12.50 -21.68 3.61
CA THR A 428 13.94 -21.39 3.33
C THR A 428 14.82 -22.61 3.62
N ILE A 429 14.57 -23.28 4.75
CA ILE A 429 15.24 -24.51 5.18
C ILE A 429 15.06 -25.65 4.16
N LEU A 430 13.82 -25.90 3.71
CA LEU A 430 13.50 -26.95 2.73
C LEU A 430 13.96 -26.60 1.31
N ALA A 431 13.91 -25.33 0.93
CA ALA A 431 14.30 -24.84 -0.40
C ALA A 431 15.81 -25.07 -0.64
N GLY A 432 16.66 -24.62 0.29
CA GLY A 432 18.11 -24.87 0.21
C GLY A 432 18.44 -26.37 0.21
N ARG A 433 17.74 -27.16 1.06
CA ARG A 433 17.91 -28.62 1.11
C ARG A 433 17.51 -29.30 -0.20
N ASN A 434 16.41 -28.89 -0.81
CA ASN A 434 15.93 -29.45 -2.07
C ASN A 434 16.84 -29.10 -3.24
N PHE A 435 17.37 -27.87 -3.27
CA PHE A 435 18.36 -27.45 -4.26
C PHE A 435 19.62 -28.33 -4.20
N LEU A 436 20.17 -28.50 -2.99
CA LEU A 436 21.32 -29.38 -2.79
C LEU A 436 21.02 -30.83 -3.17
N LYS A 437 19.83 -31.32 -2.81
CA LYS A 437 19.38 -32.67 -3.16
C LYS A 437 19.35 -32.90 -4.67
N SER A 438 18.89 -31.91 -5.42
CA SER A 438 18.92 -31.92 -6.89
C SER A 438 20.35 -31.97 -7.42
N ARG A 439 21.23 -31.11 -6.91
CA ARG A 439 22.64 -31.03 -7.33
C ARG A 439 23.39 -32.34 -7.07
N LEU A 440 23.25 -32.92 -5.87
CA LEU A 440 23.89 -34.18 -5.51
C LEU A 440 23.37 -35.36 -6.35
N LYS A 441 22.06 -35.41 -6.63
CA LYS A 441 21.46 -36.45 -7.48
C LYS A 441 22.05 -36.42 -8.89
N ASN A 442 22.25 -35.22 -9.47
CA ASN A 442 22.86 -35.05 -10.80
C ASN A 442 24.33 -35.49 -10.85
N MET A 443 25.00 -35.53 -9.70
CA MET A 443 26.39 -36.00 -9.55
C MET A 443 26.49 -37.49 -9.20
N GLY A 444 25.38 -38.23 -9.30
CA GLY A 444 25.32 -39.66 -8.97
C GLY A 444 25.35 -39.98 -7.46
N VAL A 445 25.17 -38.97 -6.60
CA VAL A 445 25.19 -39.13 -5.14
C VAL A 445 23.78 -39.09 -4.57
N ASN A 446 23.38 -40.16 -3.88
CA ASN A 446 22.10 -40.20 -3.18
C ASN A 446 22.21 -39.51 -1.80
N VAL A 447 21.40 -38.48 -1.57
CA VAL A 447 21.46 -37.59 -0.39
C VAL A 447 21.19 -38.30 0.95
N GLY A 448 20.45 -39.41 0.96
CA GLY A 448 20.28 -40.23 2.16
C GLY A 448 21.55 -40.98 2.59
N LYS A 449 22.64 -40.93 1.79
CA LYS A 449 23.90 -41.64 2.02
C LYS A 449 25.14 -40.73 2.08
N SER A 450 24.99 -39.40 2.01
CA SER A 450 26.16 -38.49 1.93
C SER A 450 27.01 -38.49 3.20
N LEU A 451 26.41 -38.67 4.38
CA LEU A 451 27.11 -38.83 5.67
C LEU A 451 28.00 -40.09 5.74
N ASN A 452 27.82 -41.03 4.80
CA ASN A 452 28.62 -42.26 4.72
C ASN A 452 29.45 -42.31 3.42
N PHE A 453 29.65 -41.18 2.73
CA PHE A 453 30.37 -41.15 1.47
C PHE A 453 31.85 -41.46 1.70
N LYS A 454 32.31 -42.60 1.19
CA LYS A 454 33.70 -43.05 1.23
C LYS A 454 34.32 -42.88 -0.17
N PRO A 455 35.00 -41.75 -0.47
CA PRO A 455 35.52 -41.47 -1.82
C PRO A 455 36.50 -42.52 -2.35
N TRP A 456 37.11 -43.31 -1.46
CA TRP A 456 38.01 -44.42 -1.81
C TRP A 456 37.29 -45.73 -2.18
N GLY A 457 35.95 -45.78 -2.22
CA GLY A 457 35.22 -46.90 -2.80
C GLY A 457 35.59 -48.27 -2.23
N ALA A 458 35.34 -48.51 -0.94
CA ALA A 458 35.75 -49.72 -0.22
C ALA A 458 35.41 -51.04 -0.95
N GLU A 459 34.23 -51.15 -1.56
CA GLU A 459 33.83 -52.33 -2.34
C GLU A 459 34.65 -52.51 -3.63
N LYS A 460 35.00 -51.41 -4.31
CA LYS A 460 35.84 -51.44 -5.52
C LYS A 460 37.27 -51.84 -5.16
N LEU A 461 37.83 -51.23 -4.10
CA LEU A 461 39.15 -51.60 -3.57
C LEU A 461 39.20 -53.08 -3.21
N THR A 462 38.26 -53.58 -2.41
CA THR A 462 38.25 -54.99 -2.00
C THR A 462 38.11 -55.93 -3.20
N LYS A 463 37.20 -55.64 -4.13
CA LYS A 463 36.95 -56.52 -5.29
C LYS A 463 38.15 -56.62 -6.23
N ASN A 464 38.72 -55.48 -6.60
CA ASN A 464 39.82 -55.43 -7.58
C ASN A 464 41.10 -56.04 -7.00
N LEU A 465 41.40 -55.74 -5.72
CA LEU A 465 42.62 -56.21 -5.06
C LEU A 465 42.53 -57.71 -4.73
N ASN A 466 41.35 -58.24 -4.38
CA ASN A 466 41.17 -59.69 -4.22
C ASN A 466 41.42 -60.48 -5.53
N GLY A 467 41.07 -59.89 -6.69
CA GLY A 467 41.40 -60.46 -7.99
C GLY A 467 42.91 -60.63 -8.17
N ILE A 468 43.68 -59.59 -7.87
CA ILE A 468 45.15 -59.61 -7.92
C ILE A 468 45.73 -60.59 -6.89
N MET A 469 45.18 -60.63 -5.67
CA MET A 469 45.64 -61.55 -4.62
C MET A 469 45.46 -63.03 -4.97
N SER A 470 44.43 -63.38 -5.74
CA SER A 470 44.24 -64.76 -6.19
C SER A 470 45.38 -65.26 -7.10
N ALA A 471 46.00 -64.38 -7.89
CA ALA A 471 47.16 -64.71 -8.72
C ALA A 471 48.39 -65.04 -7.86
N PHE A 472 48.58 -64.34 -6.75
CA PHE A 472 49.67 -64.62 -5.80
C PHE A 472 49.47 -65.92 -5.03
N SER A 473 48.23 -66.27 -4.66
CA SER A 473 47.94 -67.56 -4.03
C SER A 473 48.33 -68.74 -4.94
N ILE A 474 47.99 -68.65 -6.24
CA ILE A 474 48.37 -69.66 -7.23
C ILE A 474 49.90 -69.73 -7.41
N ALA A 475 50.59 -68.59 -7.42
CA ALA A 475 52.05 -68.55 -7.54
C ALA A 475 52.78 -69.17 -6.32
N MET A 476 52.24 -68.96 -5.11
CA MET A 476 52.81 -69.52 -3.87
C MET A 476 52.50 -71.02 -3.69
N GLU A 477 51.32 -71.51 -4.06
CA GLU A 477 50.97 -72.95 -3.98
C GLU A 477 51.82 -73.83 -4.91
N LEU A 478 52.32 -73.26 -6.01
CA LEU A 478 53.14 -73.97 -6.98
C LEU A 478 54.64 -73.99 -6.63
N TRP A 479 55.10 -73.21 -5.64
CA TRP A 479 56.51 -73.00 -5.29
C TRP A 479 57.27 -74.27 -4.83
N ASP A 480 56.55 -75.28 -4.35
CA ASP A 480 57.14 -76.58 -3.99
C ASP A 480 57.44 -77.47 -5.23
N SER A 481 57.15 -77.00 -6.45
CA SER A 481 57.32 -77.74 -7.71
C SER A 481 58.66 -77.44 -8.42
N TYR A 482 59.12 -78.34 -9.31
CA TYR A 482 60.46 -78.29 -9.95
C TYR A 482 60.66 -77.12 -10.96
N LYS A 483 59.77 -76.13 -11.04
CA LYS A 483 59.70 -75.08 -12.09
C LYS A 483 59.86 -73.63 -11.59
N LYS A 484 60.91 -73.37 -10.80
CA LYS A 484 61.24 -72.05 -10.21
C LYS A 484 61.17 -70.84 -11.16
N GLN A 485 61.49 -70.98 -12.44
CA GLN A 485 61.50 -69.84 -13.38
C GLN A 485 60.10 -69.46 -13.91
N GLU A 486 59.17 -70.41 -14.00
CA GLU A 486 57.78 -70.13 -14.39
C GLU A 486 57.05 -69.40 -13.24
N GLU A 487 57.37 -69.75 -12.00
CA GLU A 487 56.83 -69.17 -10.76
C GLU A 487 57.32 -67.75 -10.53
N GLU A 488 58.61 -67.50 -10.70
CA GLU A 488 59.18 -66.15 -10.60
C GLU A 488 58.51 -65.22 -11.63
N ASN A 489 58.32 -65.66 -12.87
CA ASN A 489 57.62 -64.87 -13.89
C ASN A 489 56.16 -64.56 -13.53
N LYS A 490 55.43 -65.52 -12.94
CA LYS A 490 54.04 -65.31 -12.48
C LYS A 490 54.00 -64.33 -11.31
N PHE A 491 54.94 -64.42 -10.36
CA PHE A 491 55.06 -63.50 -9.25
C PHE A 491 55.38 -62.08 -9.72
N GLN A 492 56.36 -61.91 -10.61
CA GLN A 492 56.72 -60.62 -11.19
C GLN A 492 55.54 -59.99 -11.95
N ASN A 493 54.75 -60.79 -12.67
CA ASN A 493 53.51 -60.32 -13.30
C ASN A 493 52.47 -59.87 -12.26
N GLY A 494 52.26 -60.63 -11.18
CA GLY A 494 51.38 -60.22 -10.09
C GLY A 494 51.82 -58.91 -9.42
N ILE A 495 53.13 -58.72 -9.20
CA ILE A 495 53.69 -57.46 -8.68
C ILE A 495 53.41 -56.31 -9.64
N LYS A 496 53.55 -56.53 -10.94
CA LYS A 496 53.23 -55.53 -11.96
C LYS A 496 51.75 -55.13 -11.91
N GLU A 497 50.84 -56.09 -11.86
CA GLU A 497 49.39 -55.84 -11.73
C GLU A 497 49.05 -55.09 -10.42
N LEU A 498 49.71 -55.44 -9.31
CA LEU A 498 49.53 -54.77 -8.02
C LEU A 498 50.02 -53.31 -8.05
N VAL A 499 51.15 -53.06 -8.69
CA VAL A 499 51.69 -51.71 -8.89
C VAL A 499 50.78 -50.88 -9.78
N GLU A 500 50.29 -51.45 -10.89
CA GLU A 500 49.32 -50.79 -11.78
C GLU A 500 48.03 -50.43 -11.04
N PHE A 501 47.54 -51.33 -10.19
CA PHE A 501 46.39 -51.06 -9.33
C PHE A 501 46.64 -49.91 -8.34
N PHE A 502 47.79 -49.89 -7.66
CA PHE A 502 48.15 -48.78 -6.75
C PHE A 502 48.31 -47.45 -7.48
N GLU A 503 48.87 -47.46 -8.69
CA GLU A 503 48.96 -46.28 -9.55
C GLU A 503 47.56 -45.76 -9.95
N GLU A 504 46.66 -46.65 -10.35
CA GLU A 504 45.28 -46.30 -10.69
C GLU A 504 44.52 -45.72 -9.49
N GLU A 505 44.60 -46.37 -8.32
CA GLU A 505 43.92 -45.89 -7.11
C GLU A 505 44.50 -44.55 -6.61
N ARG A 506 45.83 -44.37 -6.67
CA ARG A 506 46.47 -43.08 -6.40
C ARG A 506 45.91 -42.00 -7.30
N LYS A 507 45.87 -42.27 -8.61
CA LYS A 507 45.35 -41.32 -9.61
C LYS A 507 43.88 -41.00 -9.36
N ASN A 508 43.03 -42.01 -9.19
CA ASN A 508 41.59 -41.84 -8.96
C ASN A 508 41.32 -40.96 -7.73
N LEU A 509 42.04 -41.18 -6.63
CA LEU A 509 41.89 -40.40 -5.40
C LEU A 509 42.39 -38.96 -5.57
N LEU A 510 43.53 -38.76 -6.24
CA LEU A 510 44.03 -37.42 -6.53
C LEU A 510 43.10 -36.65 -7.46
N ASP A 511 42.56 -37.30 -8.49
CA ASP A 511 41.59 -36.74 -9.42
C ASP A 511 40.32 -36.31 -8.67
N PHE A 512 39.80 -37.14 -7.77
CA PHE A 512 38.70 -36.76 -6.89
C PHE A 512 39.06 -35.56 -6.01
N ILE A 513 40.18 -35.61 -5.28
CA ILE A 513 40.62 -34.50 -4.41
C ILE A 513 40.80 -33.21 -5.21
N ASN A 514 41.26 -33.28 -6.46
CA ASN A 514 41.50 -32.12 -7.33
C ASN A 514 40.26 -31.63 -8.10
N SER A 515 39.17 -32.39 -8.09
CA SER A 515 37.91 -32.00 -8.69
C SER A 515 37.09 -31.04 -7.82
N GLU A 516 36.14 -30.34 -8.42
CA GLU A 516 35.10 -29.56 -7.71
C GLU A 516 34.18 -30.47 -6.87
N ASP A 517 34.07 -31.76 -7.24
CA ASP A 517 33.28 -32.75 -6.50
C ASP A 517 33.78 -32.95 -5.08
N PHE A 518 35.09 -32.77 -4.81
CA PHE A 518 35.66 -32.86 -3.46
C PHE A 518 34.86 -32.02 -2.48
N TYR A 519 34.59 -30.77 -2.88
CA TYR A 519 33.90 -29.80 -2.05
C TYR A 519 32.44 -30.18 -1.83
N ILE A 520 31.73 -30.46 -2.91
CA ILE A 520 30.28 -30.68 -2.90
C ILE A 520 29.94 -32.03 -2.23
N LYS A 521 30.76 -33.06 -2.42
CA LYS A 521 30.51 -34.40 -1.89
C LYS A 521 30.91 -34.56 -0.42
N LEU A 522 31.98 -33.91 0.03
CA LEU A 522 32.45 -34.00 1.43
C LEU A 522 31.87 -32.91 2.34
N PHE A 523 31.48 -31.75 1.80
CA PHE A 523 30.93 -30.65 2.61
C PHE A 523 29.57 -30.17 2.07
N PRO A 524 28.58 -31.07 1.91
CA PRO A 524 27.27 -30.72 1.37
C PRO A 524 26.55 -29.64 2.19
N THR A 525 26.69 -29.67 3.52
CA THR A 525 26.11 -28.66 4.44
C THR A 525 26.64 -27.26 4.17
N PHE A 526 27.91 -27.12 3.75
CA PHE A 526 28.47 -25.82 3.39
C PHE A 526 27.66 -25.19 2.24
N ILE A 527 27.45 -25.96 1.17
CA ILE A 527 26.69 -25.51 -0.01
C ILE A 527 25.25 -25.20 0.38
N GLU A 528 24.64 -26.03 1.24
CA GLU A 528 23.29 -25.79 1.74
C GLU A 528 23.15 -24.43 2.44
N LEU A 529 24.09 -24.09 3.32
CA LEU A 529 24.08 -22.85 4.07
C LEU A 529 24.31 -21.63 3.18
N GLN A 530 25.17 -21.73 2.16
CA GLN A 530 25.35 -20.66 1.17
C GLN A 530 24.07 -20.37 0.39
N GLU A 531 23.37 -21.40 -0.07
CA GLU A 531 22.14 -21.22 -0.84
C GLU A 531 21.00 -20.69 0.04
N ARG A 532 20.94 -21.11 1.30
CA ARG A 532 19.99 -20.52 2.27
C ARG A 532 20.28 -19.04 2.53
N ALA A 533 21.55 -18.65 2.62
CA ALA A 533 21.92 -17.25 2.78
C ALA A 533 21.47 -16.38 1.60
N LYS A 534 21.57 -16.88 0.35
CA LYS A 534 21.05 -16.19 -0.84
C LYS A 534 19.53 -16.03 -0.81
N ILE A 535 18.80 -17.06 -0.39
CA ILE A 535 17.33 -16.98 -0.28
C ILE A 535 16.95 -15.88 0.74
N ILE A 536 17.65 -15.81 1.87
CA ILE A 536 17.40 -14.74 2.86
C ILE A 536 17.72 -13.36 2.28
N GLU A 537 18.79 -13.22 1.49
CA GLU A 537 19.14 -11.96 0.84
C GLU A 537 18.02 -11.47 -0.11
N GLU A 538 17.45 -12.37 -0.91
CA GLU A 538 16.29 -12.06 -1.76
C GLU A 538 15.07 -11.62 -0.93
N GLU A 539 14.78 -12.32 0.17
CA GLU A 539 13.67 -12.00 1.09
C GLU A 539 13.87 -10.63 1.78
N THR A 540 15.09 -10.32 2.24
CA THR A 540 15.43 -9.03 2.85
C THR A 540 15.23 -7.89 1.85
N ASN A 541 15.66 -8.05 0.60
CA ASN A 541 15.48 -7.03 -0.44
C ASN A 541 14.01 -6.76 -0.74
N HIS A 542 13.18 -7.81 -0.80
CA HIS A 542 11.74 -7.65 -0.96
C HIS A 542 11.12 -6.90 0.22
N TYR A 543 11.47 -7.28 1.46
CA TYR A 543 10.99 -6.60 2.66
C TYR A 543 11.36 -5.11 2.69
N GLN A 544 12.59 -4.75 2.32
CA GLN A 544 13.03 -3.35 2.25
C GLN A 544 12.20 -2.53 1.26
N ALA A 545 11.89 -3.09 0.09
CA ALA A 545 11.03 -2.43 -0.89
C ALA A 545 9.60 -2.21 -0.36
N TYR A 546 9.05 -3.19 0.36
CA TYR A 546 7.75 -3.03 1.03
C TYR A 546 7.80 -1.93 2.10
N GLN A 547 8.83 -1.92 2.95
CA GLN A 547 8.97 -0.91 4.01
C GLN A 547 9.04 0.51 3.43
N GLN A 548 9.73 0.68 2.30
CA GLN A 548 9.78 1.95 1.60
C GLN A 548 8.38 2.38 1.11
N GLN A 549 7.65 1.48 0.44
CA GLN A 549 6.30 1.77 -0.04
C GLN A 549 5.33 2.12 1.11
N PHE A 550 5.45 1.43 2.25
CA PHE A 550 4.67 1.73 3.44
C PHE A 550 4.99 3.12 4.00
N ASN A 551 6.27 3.46 4.15
CA ASN A 551 6.68 4.78 4.65
C ASN A 551 6.24 5.91 3.72
N ASP A 552 6.31 5.70 2.41
CA ASP A 552 5.83 6.68 1.42
C ASP A 552 4.31 6.86 1.50
N TRP A 553 3.56 5.78 1.74
CA TRP A 553 2.12 5.84 1.99
C TRP A 553 1.79 6.60 3.29
N VAL A 554 2.52 6.38 4.38
CA VAL A 554 2.32 7.15 5.64
C VAL A 554 2.51 8.65 5.40
N LYS A 555 3.60 9.05 4.74
CA LYS A 555 3.88 10.46 4.40
C LYS A 555 2.80 11.08 3.50
N GLU A 556 2.31 10.32 2.53
CA GLU A 556 1.20 10.76 1.68
C GLU A 556 -0.05 11.07 2.50
N GLY A 557 -0.34 10.27 3.53
CA GLY A 557 -1.42 10.51 4.48
C GLY A 557 -1.24 11.82 5.26
N GLU A 558 -0.05 12.08 5.79
CA GLU A 558 0.26 13.32 6.53
C GLU A 558 0.07 14.57 5.65
N ILE A 559 0.49 14.51 4.38
CA ILE A 559 0.30 15.60 3.42
C ILE A 559 -1.19 15.84 3.16
N ILE A 560 -1.97 14.77 2.95
CA ILE A 560 -3.41 14.87 2.73
C ILE A 560 -4.11 15.50 3.95
N ASP A 561 -3.68 15.19 5.17
CA ASP A 561 -4.25 15.77 6.40
C ASP A 561 -3.89 17.24 6.60
N ALA A 562 -2.65 17.65 6.27
CA ALA A 562 -2.25 19.05 6.32
C ALA A 562 -3.10 19.94 5.39
N GLU A 563 -3.45 19.43 4.19
CA GLU A 563 -4.39 20.06 3.24
C GLU A 563 -5.85 20.18 3.78
N ILE A 564 -6.14 19.78 5.03
CA ILE A 564 -7.46 19.97 5.69
C ILE A 564 -7.48 21.24 6.54
N ILE A 565 -6.33 21.61 7.08
CA ILE A 565 -6.20 22.69 8.07
C ILE A 565 -6.06 24.06 7.38
N GLU A 566 -5.64 24.06 6.11
CA GLU A 566 -5.69 25.20 5.17
C GLU A 566 -7.02 25.25 4.41
#